data_AF-A0A6F9AM81-F1
#
_entry.id   AF-A0A6F9AM81-F1
#
_cell.length_a   1.000
_cell.length_b   1.000
_cell.length_c   1.000
_cell.angle_alpha   90.00
_cell.angle_beta   90.00
_cell.angle_gamma   90.00
#
_symmetry.space_group_name_H-M   'P 1'
#
loop_
_entity.id
_entity.type
_entity.pdbx_description
1 polymer ?
#
loop_
_entity_poly.entity_id
_entity_poly.type
_entity_poly.pdbx_seq_one_letter_code
_entity_poly.pdbx_strand_id
1 'polypeptide(L)'
;MMRETVDATREHCPNSNKAVCSEIAKSIVTQYPKTFGGLTEEGELLGSGYHSLFTKIKTRVEHTNRNRTLNRISRPKRSNEEEGTSEAGENNKNQGPSRERNPRLPGKQETGDGDHFQLCGPCGADKREVDYLMKLTYTYQCHMINTCPPPIISDLQEQWPFLFTNRLTQALLNKGKKIVNFFKSQKTKWRREIQCLLNEIDGYIRGNNDLTATAAIILLMTHFKEKDESLFLLADVTATRVDVEAQIPLPDTPRLIMLGNTLLGSSKGMVSIEGRV
;
A
#
# COMPACT_ATOMS: atom_id res chain seq x y z
N MET A 1 -18.72 20.46 -0.38
CA MET A 1 -18.91 20.36 1.09
C MET A 1 -17.65 20.64 1.92
N MET A 2 -16.76 19.68 2.25
CA MET A 2 -15.67 19.91 3.23
C MET A 2 -14.74 21.09 2.89
N ARG A 3 -14.51 21.30 1.60
CA ARG A 3 -13.77 22.45 1.09
C ARG A 3 -14.52 23.76 1.33
N GLU A 4 -15.79 23.83 0.94
CA GLU A 4 -16.67 25.00 1.15
C GLU A 4 -16.87 25.33 2.62
N THR A 5 -17.08 24.32 3.48
CA THR A 5 -17.20 24.51 4.94
C THR A 5 -15.92 25.13 5.49
N VAL A 6 -14.74 24.62 5.10
CA VAL A 6 -13.47 25.18 5.54
C VAL A 6 -13.25 26.59 4.96
N ASP A 7 -13.61 26.83 3.70
CA ASP A 7 -13.46 28.13 3.06
C ASP A 7 -14.37 29.20 3.73
N ALA A 8 -15.62 28.87 4.05
CA ALA A 8 -16.54 29.74 4.80
C ALA A 8 -16.07 30.01 6.25
N THR A 9 -15.50 29.00 6.92
CA THR A 9 -14.95 29.19 8.28
C THR A 9 -13.70 30.07 8.28
N ARG A 10 -12.96 30.12 7.17
CA ARG A 10 -11.76 30.96 7.01
C ARG A 10 -12.06 32.43 6.77
N GLU A 11 -13.26 32.74 6.29
CA GLU A 11 -13.76 34.12 6.20
C GLU A 11 -13.88 34.75 7.60
N HIS A 12 -14.25 33.94 8.60
CA HIS A 12 -14.45 34.38 9.98
C HIS A 12 -13.21 34.14 10.87
N CYS A 13 -12.51 33.02 10.65
CA CYS A 13 -11.34 32.59 11.42
C CYS A 13 -10.24 32.05 10.49
N PRO A 14 -9.25 32.87 10.10
CA PRO A 14 -8.23 32.46 9.13
C PRO A 14 -7.36 31.26 9.58
N ASN A 15 -7.29 31.01 10.89
CA ASN A 15 -6.58 29.90 11.54
C ASN A 15 -7.49 29.21 12.58
N SER A 16 -8.55 28.55 12.11
CA SER A 16 -9.44 27.76 12.98
C SER A 16 -8.64 26.73 13.79
N ASN A 17 -8.65 26.87 15.11
CA ASN A 17 -7.98 25.94 16.02
C ASN A 17 -8.82 24.67 16.25
N LYS A 18 -8.29 23.73 17.03
CA LYS A 18 -8.93 22.43 17.31
C LYS A 18 -10.34 22.58 17.89
N ALA A 19 -10.57 23.56 18.77
CA ALA A 19 -11.86 23.78 19.42
C ALA A 19 -12.92 24.26 18.41
N VAL A 20 -12.57 25.22 17.55
CA VAL A 20 -13.45 25.74 16.49
C VAL A 20 -13.84 24.63 15.51
N CYS A 21 -12.88 23.82 15.06
CA CYS A 21 -13.16 22.69 14.16
C CYS A 21 -14.09 21.66 14.80
N SER A 22 -13.99 21.46 16.12
CA SER A 22 -14.85 20.54 16.87
C SER A 22 -16.28 21.05 16.96
N GLU A 23 -16.48 22.34 17.25
CA GLU A 23 -17.83 22.92 17.35
C GLU A 23 -18.56 22.93 16.00
N ILE A 24 -17.84 23.20 14.90
CA ILE A 24 -18.39 23.11 13.54
C ILE A 24 -18.83 21.67 13.23
N ALA A 25 -17.99 20.68 13.56
CA ALA A 25 -18.31 19.28 13.33
C ALA A 25 -19.54 18.83 14.15
N LYS A 26 -19.64 19.26 15.41
CA LYS A 26 -20.82 19.02 16.25
C LYS A 26 -22.07 19.64 15.64
N SER A 27 -22.01 20.92 15.26
CA SER A 27 -23.15 21.65 14.69
C SER A 27 -23.69 20.97 13.41
N ILE A 28 -22.80 20.55 12.51
CA ILE A 28 -23.18 19.86 11.26
C ILE A 28 -23.82 18.51 11.54
N VAL A 29 -23.28 17.72 12.48
CA VAL A 29 -23.83 16.41 12.84
C VAL A 29 -25.17 16.54 13.55
N THR A 30 -25.34 17.55 14.41
CA THR A 30 -26.64 17.83 15.05
C THR A 30 -27.70 18.21 14.02
N GLN A 31 -27.34 18.96 12.98
CA GLN A 31 -28.27 19.39 11.94
C GLN A 31 -28.60 18.27 10.93
N TYR A 32 -27.64 17.39 10.64
CA TYR A 32 -27.80 16.29 9.67
C TYR A 32 -27.27 14.95 10.22
N PRO A 33 -27.91 14.40 11.25
CA PRO A 33 -27.40 13.24 11.99
C PRO A 33 -27.36 11.96 11.15
N LYS A 34 -28.30 11.79 10.21
CA LYS A 34 -28.35 10.61 9.32
C LYS A 34 -27.28 10.64 8.22
N THR A 35 -26.77 11.82 7.88
CA THR A 35 -25.82 12.01 6.78
C THR A 35 -24.38 12.07 7.28
N PHE A 36 -24.15 12.70 8.43
CA PHE A 36 -22.80 12.93 8.96
C PHE A 36 -22.54 12.33 10.34
N GLY A 37 -23.56 11.80 11.01
CA GLY A 37 -23.39 11.05 12.24
C GLY A 37 -22.67 9.74 11.95
N GLY A 38 -21.62 9.44 12.71
CA GLY A 38 -20.97 8.13 12.69
C GLY A 38 -21.91 7.10 13.29
N LEU A 39 -22.84 6.57 12.50
CA LEU A 39 -23.77 5.51 12.88
C LEU A 39 -23.32 4.20 12.23
N THR A 40 -23.47 3.07 12.94
CA THR A 40 -23.35 1.73 12.34
C THR A 40 -24.57 1.40 11.47
N GLU A 41 -24.53 0.30 10.72
CA GLU A 41 -25.68 -0.15 9.91
C GLU A 41 -26.92 -0.45 10.77
N GLU A 42 -26.70 -0.75 12.06
CA GLU A 42 -27.71 -0.97 13.09
C GLU A 42 -28.15 0.32 13.82
N GLY A 43 -27.57 1.47 13.47
CA GLY A 43 -27.93 2.78 14.04
C GLY A 43 -27.22 3.14 15.34
N GLU A 44 -26.18 2.40 15.74
CA GLU A 44 -25.41 2.69 16.95
C GLU A 44 -24.36 3.78 16.74
N LEU A 45 -24.17 4.65 17.74
CA LEU A 45 -23.26 5.78 17.67
C LEU A 45 -21.79 5.33 17.81
N LEU A 46 -21.00 5.48 16.75
CA LEU A 46 -19.55 5.29 16.78
C LEU A 46 -18.85 6.44 17.52
N GLY A 47 -18.42 6.16 18.74
CA GLY A 47 -17.66 7.09 19.58
C GLY A 47 -18.44 8.37 19.87
N SER A 48 -17.86 9.54 19.58
CA SER A 48 -18.54 10.83 19.81
C SER A 48 -19.51 11.24 18.69
N GLY A 49 -19.74 10.40 17.67
CA GLY A 49 -20.66 10.66 16.55
C GLY A 49 -20.17 11.66 15.50
N TYR A 50 -19.35 12.65 15.88
CA TYR A 50 -18.81 13.68 14.97
C TYR A 50 -17.30 13.57 14.71
N HIS A 51 -16.62 12.59 15.32
CA HIS A 51 -15.15 12.47 15.29
C HIS A 51 -14.59 12.36 13.86
N SER A 52 -15.24 11.56 13.00
CA SER A 52 -14.83 11.37 11.61
C SER A 52 -14.91 12.67 10.80
N LEU A 53 -15.98 13.45 11.01
CA LEU A 53 -16.15 14.75 10.36
C LEU A 53 -15.15 15.77 10.89
N PHE A 54 -14.97 15.84 12.22
CA PHE A 54 -13.97 16.69 12.87
C PHE A 54 -12.56 16.45 12.33
N THR A 55 -12.13 15.18 12.24
CA THR A 55 -10.80 14.83 11.73
C THR A 55 -10.63 15.31 10.30
N LYS A 56 -11.64 15.13 9.44
CA LYS A 56 -11.62 15.63 8.06
C LYS A 56 -11.54 17.16 7.98
N ILE A 57 -12.29 17.89 8.83
CA ILE A 57 -12.23 19.37 8.90
C ILE A 57 -10.83 19.81 9.32
N LYS A 58 -10.31 19.23 10.41
CA LYS A 58 -8.99 19.58 10.97
C LYS A 58 -7.87 19.35 9.97
N THR A 59 -7.82 18.16 9.36
CA THR A 59 -6.81 17.85 8.34
C THR A 59 -6.87 18.82 7.17
N ARG A 60 -8.08 19.23 6.75
CA ARG A 60 -8.23 20.20 5.66
C ARG A 60 -7.78 21.60 6.05
N VAL A 61 -8.11 22.07 7.25
CA VAL A 61 -7.62 23.37 7.79
C VAL A 61 -6.09 23.38 7.86
N GLU A 62 -5.48 22.33 8.41
CA GLU A 62 -4.02 22.18 8.45
C GLU A 62 -3.42 22.20 7.04
N HIS A 63 -4.05 21.50 6.10
CA HIS A 63 -3.60 21.46 4.72
C HIS A 63 -3.64 22.83 4.04
N THR A 64 -4.72 23.58 4.23
CA THR A 64 -4.87 24.93 3.67
C THR A 64 -3.90 25.92 4.34
N ASN A 65 -3.63 25.78 5.63
CA ASN A 65 -2.69 26.64 6.35
C ASN A 65 -1.23 26.40 5.96
N ARG A 66 -0.84 25.16 5.60
CA ARG A 66 0.50 24.85 5.07
C ARG A 66 0.80 25.60 3.77
N ASN A 67 -0.20 25.80 2.91
CA ASN A 67 -0.04 26.60 1.69
C ASN A 67 0.23 28.09 1.98
N ARG A 68 -0.25 28.63 3.11
CA ARG A 68 0.07 30.01 3.53
C ARG A 68 1.52 30.17 3.98
N THR A 69 2.10 29.15 4.61
CA THR A 69 3.52 29.16 5.00
C THR A 69 4.43 29.26 3.76
N LEU A 70 4.06 28.61 2.65
CA LEU A 70 4.78 28.73 1.37
C LEU A 70 4.72 30.16 0.81
N ASN A 71 3.58 30.86 0.94
CA ASN A 71 3.45 32.26 0.52
C ASN A 71 4.23 33.25 1.40
N ARG A 72 4.63 32.84 2.62
CA ARG A 72 5.45 33.66 3.53
C ARG A 72 6.96 33.45 3.31
N ILE A 73 7.35 32.34 2.68
CA ILE A 73 8.76 32.04 2.32
C ILE A 73 9.21 32.85 1.09
N SER A 74 8.28 33.35 0.26
CA SER A 74 8.59 34.23 -0.89
C SER A 74 8.67 35.74 -0.57
N ARG A 75 8.95 36.13 0.68
CA ARG A 75 9.43 37.49 0.96
C ARG A 75 10.90 37.41 1.37
N PRO A 76 11.83 38.05 0.63
CA PRO A 76 13.22 38.12 1.07
C PRO A 76 13.26 38.87 2.39
N LYS A 77 13.72 38.17 3.43
CA LYS A 77 13.90 38.72 4.77
C LYS A 77 15.15 39.60 4.72
N ARG A 78 14.99 40.91 4.93
CA ARG A 78 16.13 41.81 5.22
C ARG A 78 16.86 41.24 6.44
N SER A 79 18.17 41.12 6.32
CA SER A 79 19.09 40.71 7.36
C SER A 79 18.96 41.61 8.59
N ASN A 80 18.92 41.01 9.76
CA ASN A 80 19.74 41.42 10.89
C ASN A 80 19.87 40.24 11.85
N GLU A 81 21.10 40.09 12.32
CA GLU A 81 21.63 39.09 13.23
C GLU A 81 21.01 39.23 14.63
N GLU A 82 20.86 38.11 15.33
CA GLU A 82 21.39 37.87 16.69
C GLU A 82 20.87 36.55 17.27
N GLU A 83 21.72 35.98 18.13
CA GLU A 83 21.74 34.62 18.69
C GLU A 83 20.55 34.23 19.57
N GLY A 84 20.38 32.92 19.79
CA GLY A 84 19.52 32.40 20.86
C GLY A 84 19.28 30.89 20.79
N THR A 85 20.12 30.15 21.49
CA THR A 85 20.07 28.71 21.79
C THR A 85 18.74 28.29 22.42
N SER A 86 18.18 27.14 22.04
CA SER A 86 17.24 26.33 22.87
C SER A 86 17.08 24.91 22.32
N GLU A 87 17.39 23.95 23.17
CA GLU A 87 17.18 22.50 23.01
C GLU A 87 15.68 22.13 23.02
N ALA A 88 15.26 21.16 22.19
CA ALA A 88 14.08 20.34 22.45
C ALA A 88 14.09 19.06 21.60
N GLY A 89 13.95 17.91 22.26
CA GLY A 89 14.16 16.57 21.72
C GLY A 89 13.22 16.13 20.60
N GLU A 90 13.77 15.31 19.70
CA GLU A 90 13.05 14.67 18.62
C GLU A 90 12.44 13.33 19.07
N ASN A 91 11.14 13.35 19.36
CA ASN A 91 10.28 12.18 19.27
C ASN A 91 9.51 12.26 17.94
N ASN A 92 9.95 11.57 16.89
CA ASN A 92 9.20 11.46 15.65
C ASN A 92 8.83 10.00 15.34
N LYS A 93 7.66 9.60 15.86
CA LYS A 93 6.84 8.52 15.30
C LYS A 93 5.75 9.17 14.45
N ASN A 94 5.52 8.58 13.28
CA ASN A 94 4.41 8.80 12.33
C ASN A 94 4.70 9.81 11.19
N GLN A 95 5.36 9.33 10.13
CA GLN A 95 5.23 9.91 8.79
C GLN A 95 4.30 9.04 7.95
N GLY A 96 3.08 9.55 7.70
CA GLY A 96 2.28 9.18 6.54
C GLY A 96 2.69 10.04 5.32
N PRO A 97 2.24 9.70 4.09
CA PRO A 97 2.82 10.27 2.87
C PRO A 97 2.47 11.76 2.76
N SER A 98 3.51 12.60 2.84
CA SER A 98 3.43 14.04 2.66
C SER A 98 3.39 14.36 1.17
N ARG A 99 2.37 15.13 0.76
CA ARG A 99 2.20 15.75 -0.55
C ARG A 99 3.51 16.43 -1.01
N GLU A 100 4.04 15.97 -2.14
CA GLU A 100 5.36 16.30 -2.69
C GLU A 100 5.58 17.82 -2.88
N ARG A 101 6.48 18.36 -2.07
CA ARG A 101 7.42 19.39 -2.53
C ARG A 101 8.44 18.63 -3.35
N ASN A 102 8.58 18.88 -4.66
CA ASN A 102 9.65 18.32 -5.48
C ASN A 102 10.98 18.43 -4.72
N PRO A 103 11.49 17.35 -4.12
CA PRO A 103 12.87 17.35 -3.67
C PRO A 103 13.71 17.49 -4.94
N ARG A 104 14.88 18.10 -4.88
CA ARG A 104 15.85 17.90 -5.96
C ARG A 104 16.16 16.40 -5.95
N LEU A 105 15.60 15.68 -6.92
CA LEU A 105 15.69 14.23 -7.03
C LEU A 105 16.99 13.88 -7.76
N PRO A 106 17.74 12.89 -7.30
CA PRO A 106 18.94 12.45 -8.01
C PRO A 106 18.55 11.94 -9.40
N GLY A 107 19.29 12.38 -10.43
CA GLY A 107 19.04 11.97 -11.81
C GLY A 107 19.31 10.48 -12.04
N LYS A 108 18.85 9.91 -13.17
CA LYS A 108 19.11 8.50 -13.55
C LYS A 108 20.59 8.09 -13.46
N GLN A 109 21.52 9.04 -13.61
CA GLN A 109 22.96 8.83 -13.51
C GLN A 109 23.51 8.82 -12.07
N GLU A 110 22.76 9.32 -11.09
CA GLU A 110 23.25 9.53 -9.72
C GLU A 110 22.89 8.38 -8.76
N THR A 111 21.99 7.49 -9.16
CA THR A 111 21.52 6.40 -8.29
C THR A 111 22.25 5.07 -8.45
N GLY A 112 22.95 4.85 -9.58
CA GLY A 112 23.84 3.70 -9.79
C GLY A 112 23.23 2.31 -9.55
N ASP A 113 21.90 2.18 -9.45
CA ASP A 113 21.26 0.95 -8.96
C ASP A 113 21.42 -0.21 -9.94
N GLY A 114 21.35 0.07 -11.24
CA GLY A 114 21.69 -0.88 -12.32
C GLY A 114 23.17 -1.29 -12.30
N ASP A 115 24.09 -0.33 -12.17
CA ASP A 115 25.54 -0.58 -12.11
C ASP A 115 25.91 -1.39 -10.85
N HIS A 116 25.28 -1.06 -9.72
CA HIS A 116 25.48 -1.73 -8.45
C HIS A 116 24.90 -3.16 -8.46
N PHE A 117 23.78 -3.38 -9.15
CA PHE A 117 23.26 -4.72 -9.41
C PHE A 117 24.17 -5.53 -10.32
N GLN A 118 24.77 -4.92 -11.35
CA GLN A 118 25.70 -5.60 -12.25
C GLN A 118 26.98 -6.05 -11.52
N LEU A 119 27.42 -5.28 -10.52
CA LEU A 119 28.58 -5.61 -9.67
C LEU A 119 28.27 -6.63 -8.57
N CYS A 120 27.11 -6.52 -7.92
CA CYS A 120 26.79 -7.27 -6.70
C CYS A 120 25.78 -8.41 -6.89
N GLY A 121 25.11 -8.44 -8.05
CA GLY A 121 24.02 -9.34 -8.35
C GLY A 121 22.84 -9.23 -7.35
N PRO A 122 21.93 -10.22 -7.36
CA PRO A 122 20.78 -10.28 -6.46
C PRO A 122 21.16 -10.27 -4.97
N CYS A 123 22.32 -10.83 -4.62
CA CYS A 123 22.82 -10.85 -3.23
C CYS A 123 23.19 -9.45 -2.71
N GLY A 124 23.34 -8.46 -3.60
CA GLY A 124 23.52 -7.06 -3.23
C GLY A 124 22.31 -6.45 -2.51
N ALA A 125 21.12 -7.06 -2.62
CA ALA A 125 19.87 -6.53 -2.07
C ALA A 125 19.88 -6.35 -0.54
N ASP A 126 20.72 -7.10 0.17
CA ASP A 126 20.85 -7.04 1.63
C ASP A 126 21.92 -6.05 2.10
N LYS A 127 22.65 -5.41 1.17
CA LYS A 127 23.64 -4.38 1.51
C LYS A 127 22.92 -3.12 2.00
N ARG A 128 23.45 -2.52 3.07
CA ARG A 128 22.90 -1.28 3.66
C ARG A 128 22.84 -0.13 2.64
N GLU A 129 23.79 -0.09 1.72
CA GLU A 129 23.86 0.88 0.63
C GLU A 129 22.67 0.74 -0.33
N VAL A 130 22.33 -0.47 -0.76
CA VAL A 130 21.13 -0.73 -1.57
C VAL A 130 19.87 -0.37 -0.81
N ASP A 131 19.79 -0.72 0.49
CA ASP A 131 18.61 -0.35 1.31
C ASP A 131 18.44 1.18 1.44
N TYR A 132 19.55 1.92 1.54
CA TYR A 132 19.56 3.38 1.52
C TYR A 132 19.12 3.93 0.16
N LEU A 133 19.67 3.42 -0.94
CA LEU A 133 19.33 3.83 -2.31
C LEU A 133 17.86 3.54 -2.65
N MET A 134 17.34 2.36 -2.29
CA MET A 134 15.94 2.00 -2.46
C MET A 134 15.00 2.94 -1.71
N LYS A 135 15.36 3.36 -0.49
CA LYS A 135 14.58 4.36 0.27
C LYS A 135 14.65 5.73 -0.37
N LEU A 136 15.83 6.15 -0.82
CA LEU A 136 16.06 7.45 -1.47
C LEU A 136 15.27 7.57 -2.79
N THR A 137 15.17 6.47 -3.54
CA THR A 137 14.54 6.40 -4.86
C THR A 137 13.09 5.94 -4.86
N TYR A 138 12.55 5.57 -3.70
CA TYR A 138 11.20 5.02 -3.56
C TYR A 138 10.11 5.85 -4.27
N THR A 139 10.12 7.18 -4.10
CA THR A 139 9.12 8.06 -4.75
C THR A 139 9.25 8.05 -6.26
N TYR A 140 10.47 8.02 -6.79
CA TYR A 140 10.72 7.93 -8.23
C TYR A 140 10.28 6.59 -8.80
N GLN A 141 10.62 5.49 -8.12
CA GLN A 141 10.17 4.14 -8.49
C GLN A 141 8.64 4.09 -8.55
N CYS A 142 7.96 4.57 -7.51
CA CYS A 142 6.49 4.64 -7.49
C CYS A 142 5.93 5.52 -8.60
N HIS A 143 6.51 6.69 -8.85
CA HIS A 143 6.03 7.59 -9.91
C HIS A 143 6.12 6.91 -11.27
N MET A 144 7.25 6.28 -11.57
CA MET A 144 7.50 5.60 -12.82
C MET A 144 6.60 4.37 -13.00
N ILE A 145 6.48 3.50 -11.98
CA ILE A 145 5.59 2.32 -12.01
C ILE A 145 4.12 2.72 -12.25
N ASN A 146 3.69 3.85 -11.68
CA ASN A 146 2.32 4.34 -11.82
C ASN A 146 2.10 5.26 -13.02
N THR A 147 3.04 5.34 -13.97
CA THR A 147 2.81 6.08 -15.21
C THR A 147 1.69 5.43 -16.04
N CYS A 148 1.03 6.23 -16.86
CA CYS A 148 -0.05 5.78 -17.75
C CYS A 148 0.25 6.28 -19.18
N PRO A 149 0.52 5.40 -20.15
CA PRO A 149 0.50 3.93 -20.03
C PRO A 149 1.60 3.40 -19.08
N PRO A 150 1.39 2.24 -18.44
CA PRO A 150 2.40 1.63 -17.57
C PRO A 150 3.67 1.31 -18.37
N PRO A 151 4.86 1.39 -17.75
CA PRO A 151 6.09 1.00 -18.39
C PRO A 151 6.16 -0.52 -18.56
N ILE A 152 6.87 -0.97 -19.57
CA ILE A 152 7.09 -2.39 -19.84
C ILE A 152 7.93 -2.98 -18.70
N ILE A 153 7.59 -4.19 -18.26
CA ILE A 153 8.26 -4.82 -17.11
C ILE A 153 9.74 -5.09 -17.37
N SER A 154 10.15 -5.33 -18.62
CA SER A 154 11.57 -5.42 -19.00
C SER A 154 12.34 -4.14 -18.67
N ASP A 155 11.76 -2.98 -19.02
CA ASP A 155 12.38 -1.67 -18.79
C ASP A 155 12.48 -1.38 -17.29
N LEU A 156 11.44 -1.77 -16.53
CA LEU A 156 11.45 -1.69 -15.08
C LEU A 156 12.54 -2.58 -14.46
N GLN A 157 12.72 -3.79 -14.97
CA GLN A 157 13.71 -4.73 -14.46
C GLN A 157 15.14 -4.29 -14.77
N GLU A 158 15.38 -3.71 -15.95
CA GLU A 158 16.66 -3.12 -16.29
C GLU A 158 16.98 -1.90 -15.43
N GLN A 159 16.00 -1.04 -15.20
CA GLN A 159 16.22 0.21 -14.47
C GLN A 159 16.24 0.02 -12.95
N TRP A 160 15.50 -0.97 -12.42
CA TRP A 160 15.33 -1.23 -10.99
C TRP A 160 15.39 -2.73 -10.65
N PRO A 161 16.51 -3.40 -10.94
CA PRO A 161 16.61 -4.86 -10.81
C PRO A 161 16.43 -5.34 -9.36
N PHE A 162 16.75 -4.51 -8.35
CA PHE A 162 16.53 -4.86 -6.95
C PHE A 162 15.05 -4.97 -6.55
N LEU A 163 14.11 -4.34 -7.29
CA LEU A 163 12.67 -4.54 -7.07
C LEU A 163 12.24 -5.99 -7.33
N PHE A 164 12.97 -6.71 -8.17
CA PHE A 164 12.68 -8.08 -8.58
C PHE A 164 13.48 -9.12 -7.77
N THR A 165 14.10 -8.71 -6.67
CA THR A 165 14.80 -9.63 -5.74
C THR A 165 13.83 -10.23 -4.71
N ASN A 166 14.22 -11.37 -4.13
CA ASN A 166 13.35 -12.29 -3.37
C ASN A 166 12.85 -11.74 -1.99
N ARG A 167 12.90 -10.42 -1.76
CA ARG A 167 12.39 -9.78 -0.54
C ARG A 167 10.87 -9.90 -0.39
N LEU A 168 10.15 -9.93 -1.53
CA LEU A 168 8.69 -10.04 -1.55
C LEU A 168 8.20 -11.35 -0.92
N THR A 169 8.87 -12.47 -1.21
CA THR A 169 8.45 -13.81 -0.75
C THR A 169 8.44 -13.90 0.77
N GLN A 170 9.48 -13.41 1.44
CA GLN A 170 9.54 -13.41 2.91
C GLN A 170 8.47 -12.49 3.53
N ALA A 171 8.25 -11.32 2.95
CA ALA A 171 7.21 -10.41 3.41
C ALA A 171 5.81 -11.02 3.23
N LEU A 172 5.57 -11.70 2.12
CA LEU A 172 4.32 -12.37 1.79
C LEU A 172 4.06 -13.56 2.72
N LEU A 173 5.07 -14.37 3.02
CA LEU A 173 4.96 -15.47 3.98
C LEU A 173 4.60 -14.94 5.38
N ASN A 174 5.28 -13.89 5.86
CA ASN A 174 5.03 -13.32 7.19
C ASN A 174 3.64 -12.70 7.31
N LYS A 175 3.19 -11.95 6.30
CA LYS A 175 1.85 -11.37 6.26
C LYS A 175 0.79 -12.46 6.04
N GLY A 176 1.07 -13.44 5.20
CA GLY A 176 0.20 -14.58 4.92
C GLY A 176 -0.10 -15.39 6.19
N LYS A 177 0.90 -15.66 7.02
CA LYS A 177 0.71 -16.29 8.34
C LYS A 177 -0.30 -15.52 9.21
N LYS A 178 -0.19 -14.19 9.27
CA LYS A 178 -1.12 -13.35 10.04
C LYS A 178 -2.55 -13.45 9.50
N ILE A 179 -2.71 -13.43 8.17
CA ILE A 179 -4.01 -13.57 7.52
C ILE A 179 -4.62 -14.94 7.84
N VAL A 180 -3.89 -16.03 7.59
CA VAL A 180 -4.36 -17.40 7.87
C VAL A 180 -4.75 -17.54 9.35
N ASN A 181 -3.92 -17.04 10.26
CA ASN A 181 -4.21 -17.10 11.70
C ASN A 181 -5.46 -16.29 12.10
N PHE A 182 -5.68 -15.12 11.49
CA PHE A 182 -6.89 -14.34 11.70
C PHE A 182 -8.15 -15.08 11.25
N PHE A 183 -8.12 -15.73 10.08
CA PHE A 183 -9.25 -16.52 9.62
C PHE A 183 -9.50 -17.73 10.54
N LYS A 184 -8.43 -18.40 10.99
CA LYS A 184 -8.51 -19.52 11.93
C LYS A 184 -9.10 -19.14 13.29
N SER A 185 -8.69 -18.00 13.86
CA SER A 185 -9.18 -17.58 15.19
C SER A 185 -10.68 -17.27 15.23
N GLN A 186 -11.29 -17.02 14.08
CA GLN A 186 -12.72 -16.72 13.94
C GLN A 186 -13.46 -17.76 13.08
N LYS A 187 -12.93 -19.00 12.97
CA LYS A 187 -13.42 -20.05 12.07
C LYS A 187 -14.95 -20.22 12.08
N THR A 188 -15.55 -20.27 13.25
CA THR A 188 -17.01 -20.48 13.41
C THR A 188 -17.87 -19.31 12.94
N LYS A 189 -17.29 -18.10 12.83
CA LYS A 189 -18.00 -16.91 12.34
C LYS A 189 -18.03 -16.82 10.82
N TRP A 190 -17.13 -17.53 10.13
CA TRP A 190 -17.07 -17.49 8.67
C TRP A 190 -18.13 -18.39 8.05
N ARG A 191 -18.48 -18.11 6.79
CA ARG A 191 -19.39 -18.96 6.01
C ARG A 191 -18.78 -20.35 5.73
N ARG A 192 -19.64 -21.32 5.41
CA ARG A 192 -19.28 -22.74 5.23
C ARG A 192 -18.12 -22.95 4.25
N GLU A 193 -18.09 -22.24 3.12
CA GLU A 193 -16.99 -22.31 2.14
C GLU A 193 -15.62 -22.01 2.77
N ILE A 194 -15.50 -20.89 3.50
CA ILE A 194 -14.25 -20.51 4.17
C ILE A 194 -13.90 -21.53 5.26
N GLN A 195 -14.90 -22.05 5.98
CA GLN A 195 -14.65 -23.10 6.98
C GLN A 195 -14.09 -24.37 6.35
N CYS A 196 -14.65 -24.80 5.21
CA CYS A 196 -14.16 -25.94 4.42
C CYS A 196 -12.74 -25.69 3.93
N LEU A 197 -12.47 -24.53 3.33
CA LEU A 197 -11.14 -24.14 2.86
C LEU A 197 -10.11 -24.11 4.00
N LEU A 198 -10.48 -23.61 5.19
CA LEU A 198 -9.60 -23.63 6.35
C LEU A 198 -9.24 -25.06 6.80
N ASN A 199 -10.16 -26.02 6.71
CA ASN A 199 -9.87 -27.43 6.98
C ASN A 199 -8.90 -28.01 5.95
N GLU A 200 -9.08 -27.68 4.67
CA GLU A 200 -8.19 -28.13 3.59
C GLU A 200 -6.78 -27.58 3.79
N ILE A 201 -6.67 -26.27 4.06
CA ILE A 201 -5.40 -25.59 4.36
C ILE A 201 -4.70 -26.22 5.57
N ASP A 202 -5.44 -26.62 6.62
CA ASP A 202 -4.86 -27.32 7.78
C ASP A 202 -4.24 -28.68 7.42
N GLY A 203 -4.78 -29.36 6.41
CA GLY A 203 -4.22 -30.59 5.86
C GLY A 203 -2.89 -30.35 5.13
N TYR A 204 -2.83 -29.32 4.27
CA TYR A 204 -1.65 -29.00 3.46
C TYR A 204 -0.51 -28.32 4.25
N ILE A 205 -0.82 -27.34 5.10
CA ILE A 205 0.21 -26.56 5.84
C ILE A 205 0.95 -27.43 6.85
N ARG A 206 0.32 -28.47 7.41
CA ARG A 206 0.97 -29.39 8.34
C ARG A 206 2.17 -30.14 7.72
N GLY A 207 2.29 -30.15 6.39
CA GLY A 207 3.38 -30.77 5.64
C GLY A 207 4.36 -29.80 4.96
N ASN A 208 4.03 -28.51 4.76
CA ASN A 208 4.92 -27.57 4.06
C ASN A 208 4.61 -26.08 4.37
N ASN A 209 5.61 -25.34 4.88
CA ASN A 209 5.48 -23.91 5.19
C ASN A 209 5.38 -23.02 3.94
N ASP A 210 5.82 -23.51 2.79
CA ASP A 210 5.94 -22.72 1.54
C ASP A 210 4.57 -22.35 0.95
N LEU A 211 3.52 -23.11 1.28
CA LEU A 211 2.16 -22.88 0.79
C LEU A 211 1.40 -21.78 1.54
N THR A 212 2.00 -21.20 2.59
CA THR A 212 1.31 -20.21 3.44
C THR A 212 0.89 -18.96 2.67
N ALA A 213 1.74 -18.51 1.73
CA ALA A 213 1.45 -17.35 0.89
C ALA A 213 0.24 -17.63 -0.01
N THR A 214 0.26 -18.76 -0.73
CA THR A 214 -0.82 -19.22 -1.61
C THR A 214 -2.13 -19.40 -0.85
N ALA A 215 -2.09 -20.08 0.30
CA ALA A 215 -3.25 -20.27 1.16
C ALA A 215 -3.87 -18.95 1.63
N ALA A 216 -3.04 -17.95 1.97
CA ALA A 216 -3.52 -16.64 2.36
C ALA A 216 -4.22 -15.91 1.20
N ILE A 217 -3.67 -16.00 -0.02
CA ILE A 217 -4.27 -15.39 -1.21
C ILE A 217 -5.61 -16.06 -1.54
N ILE A 218 -5.67 -17.41 -1.57
CA ILE A 218 -6.91 -18.14 -1.84
C ILE A 218 -7.98 -17.82 -0.80
N LEU A 219 -7.61 -17.71 0.49
CA LEU A 219 -8.53 -17.29 1.55
C LEU A 219 -9.10 -15.89 1.30
N LEU A 220 -8.26 -14.93 0.89
CA LEU A 220 -8.70 -13.57 0.61
C LEU A 220 -9.62 -13.53 -0.61
N MET A 221 -9.22 -14.17 -1.72
CA MET A 221 -10.03 -14.26 -2.93
C MET A 221 -11.38 -14.91 -2.64
N THR A 222 -11.37 -16.04 -1.94
CA THR A 222 -12.59 -16.70 -1.47
C THR A 222 -13.41 -15.71 -0.64
N HIS A 223 -12.83 -15.10 0.40
CA HIS A 223 -13.55 -14.16 1.27
C HIS A 223 -14.26 -13.05 0.47
N PHE A 224 -13.58 -12.44 -0.50
CA PHE A 224 -14.11 -11.38 -1.37
C PHE A 224 -14.94 -11.88 -2.56
N LYS A 225 -15.11 -13.20 -2.70
CA LYS A 225 -15.85 -13.86 -3.79
C LYS A 225 -15.24 -13.57 -5.17
N GLU A 226 -13.92 -13.43 -5.23
CA GLU A 226 -13.18 -13.39 -6.48
C GLU A 226 -13.07 -14.80 -7.06
N LYS A 227 -13.07 -14.90 -8.40
CA LYS A 227 -12.92 -16.17 -9.11
C LYS A 227 -11.45 -16.58 -9.09
N ASP A 228 -11.17 -17.87 -8.94
CA ASP A 228 -9.79 -18.36 -8.94
C ASP A 228 -9.05 -17.99 -10.24
N GLU A 229 -9.74 -18.04 -11.39
CA GLU A 229 -9.18 -17.70 -12.71
C GLU A 229 -8.84 -16.22 -12.89
N SER A 230 -9.23 -15.35 -11.93
CA SER A 230 -8.86 -13.94 -11.96
C SER A 230 -7.38 -13.72 -11.66
N LEU A 231 -6.75 -14.64 -10.92
CA LEU A 231 -5.35 -14.56 -10.50
C LEU A 231 -4.58 -15.83 -10.79
N PHE A 232 -5.20 -17.00 -10.62
CA PHE A 232 -4.56 -18.29 -10.78
C PHE A 232 -4.90 -18.97 -12.10
N LEU A 233 -3.91 -19.65 -12.67
CA LEU A 233 -4.08 -20.57 -13.78
C LEU A 233 -3.51 -21.92 -13.36
N LEU A 234 -4.19 -23.02 -13.66
CA LEU A 234 -3.64 -24.36 -13.46
C LEU A 234 -3.00 -24.85 -14.76
N ALA A 235 -1.81 -25.44 -14.64
CA ALA A 235 -1.14 -26.12 -15.72
C ALA A 235 -0.61 -27.48 -15.25
N ASP A 236 -0.31 -28.36 -16.19
CA ASP A 236 0.25 -29.68 -15.87
C ASP A 236 1.57 -29.55 -15.10
N VAL A 237 1.84 -30.51 -14.20
CA VAL A 237 3.06 -30.53 -13.37
C VAL A 237 4.35 -30.52 -14.21
N THR A 238 4.28 -31.06 -15.42
CA THR A 238 5.40 -31.16 -16.37
C THR A 238 5.43 -30.04 -17.40
N ALA A 239 4.44 -29.13 -17.39
CA ALA A 239 4.35 -28.05 -18.37
C ALA A 239 5.59 -27.14 -18.29
N THR A 240 6.21 -26.92 -19.44
CA THR A 240 7.29 -25.94 -19.59
C THR A 240 6.73 -24.55 -19.92
N ARG A 241 7.57 -23.53 -19.83
CA ARG A 241 7.23 -22.16 -20.25
C ARG A 241 6.60 -22.12 -21.66
N VAL A 242 7.21 -22.84 -22.59
CA VAL A 242 6.79 -22.89 -24.00
C VAL A 242 5.42 -23.57 -24.13
N ASP A 243 5.19 -24.64 -23.37
CA ASP A 243 3.90 -25.34 -23.36
C ASP A 243 2.79 -24.43 -22.85
N VAL A 244 3.04 -23.69 -21.77
CA VAL A 244 2.07 -22.76 -21.19
C VAL A 244 1.73 -21.63 -22.15
N GLU A 245 2.74 -20.98 -22.75
CA GLU A 245 2.53 -19.89 -23.70
C GLU A 245 1.80 -20.35 -24.98
N ALA A 246 1.94 -21.62 -25.37
CA ALA A 246 1.25 -22.18 -26.53
C ALA A 246 -0.19 -22.65 -26.23
N GLN A 247 -0.45 -23.13 -25.02
CA GLN A 247 -1.71 -23.83 -24.68
C GLN A 247 -2.68 -22.97 -23.87
N ILE A 248 -2.18 -21.98 -23.11
CA ILE A 248 -2.99 -21.17 -22.21
C ILE A 248 -3.05 -19.74 -22.75
N PRO A 249 -4.25 -19.16 -22.96
CA PRO A 249 -4.36 -17.76 -23.35
C PRO A 249 -3.96 -16.87 -22.16
N LEU A 250 -2.76 -16.29 -22.23
CA LEU A 250 -2.21 -15.44 -21.17
C LEU A 250 -2.66 -13.98 -21.38
N PRO A 251 -3.36 -13.38 -20.40
CA PRO A 251 -3.72 -11.96 -20.47
C PRO A 251 -2.52 -11.05 -20.15
N ASP A 252 -2.62 -9.77 -20.51
CA ASP A 252 -1.62 -8.76 -20.16
C ASP A 252 -1.52 -8.55 -18.64
N THR A 253 -2.63 -8.75 -17.93
CA THR A 253 -2.68 -8.68 -16.47
C THR A 253 -1.96 -9.87 -15.83
N PRO A 254 -1.14 -9.67 -14.79
CA PRO A 254 -0.36 -10.76 -14.22
C PRO A 254 -1.20 -11.96 -13.73
N ARG A 255 -0.67 -13.17 -13.90
CA ARG A 255 -1.26 -14.42 -13.43
C ARG A 255 -0.24 -15.29 -12.70
N LEU A 256 -0.68 -16.00 -11.67
CA LEU A 256 0.07 -17.04 -10.99
C LEU A 256 -0.30 -18.39 -11.61
N ILE A 257 0.65 -19.00 -12.32
CA ILE A 257 0.45 -20.31 -12.94
C ILE A 257 0.90 -21.36 -11.93
N MET A 258 -0.02 -22.16 -11.43
CA MET A 258 0.21 -23.23 -10.46
C MET A 258 0.35 -24.56 -11.21
N LEU A 259 1.50 -25.23 -11.05
CA LEU A 259 1.77 -26.50 -11.73
C LEU A 259 1.26 -27.66 -10.86
N GLY A 260 0.10 -28.22 -11.22
CA GLY A 260 -0.57 -29.25 -10.45
C GLY A 260 -2.07 -29.34 -10.69
N ASN A 261 -2.69 -30.25 -9.94
CA ASN A 261 -4.13 -30.51 -10.05
C ASN A 261 -4.97 -29.61 -9.14
N THR A 262 -4.34 -29.02 -8.11
CA THR A 262 -5.01 -28.12 -7.16
C THR A 262 -4.09 -26.95 -6.82
N LEU A 263 -4.69 -25.80 -6.50
CA LEU A 263 -3.95 -24.58 -6.16
C LEU A 263 -3.11 -24.76 -4.88
N LEU A 264 -3.63 -25.48 -3.88
CA LEU A 264 -2.93 -25.76 -2.63
C LEU A 264 -1.95 -26.94 -2.71
N GLY A 265 -2.09 -27.82 -3.70
CA GLY A 265 -1.22 -28.99 -3.88
C GLY A 265 -0.03 -28.75 -4.81
N SER A 266 0.03 -27.60 -5.48
CA SER A 266 1.07 -27.28 -6.45
C SER A 266 2.37 -26.89 -5.74
N SER A 267 3.46 -27.62 -6.02
CA SER A 267 4.79 -27.37 -5.42
C SER A 267 5.67 -26.44 -6.24
N LYS A 268 5.29 -26.19 -7.49
CA LYS A 268 5.96 -25.29 -8.44
C LYS A 268 4.94 -24.37 -9.07
N GLY A 269 5.40 -23.21 -9.48
CA GLY A 269 4.59 -22.25 -10.20
C GLY A 269 5.44 -21.36 -11.10
N MET A 270 4.75 -20.67 -12.00
CA MET A 270 5.31 -19.66 -12.89
C MET A 270 4.47 -18.38 -12.74
N VAL A 271 4.98 -17.26 -13.24
CA VAL A 271 4.24 -15.99 -13.23
C VAL A 271 4.12 -15.51 -14.66
N SER A 272 2.89 -15.28 -15.12
CA SER A 272 2.67 -14.59 -16.38
C SER A 272 2.59 -13.09 -16.14
N ILE A 273 3.25 -12.30 -16.98
CA ILE A 273 3.24 -10.84 -17.00
C ILE A 273 3.23 -10.40 -18.46
N GLU A 274 2.36 -9.45 -18.85
CA GLU A 274 2.30 -8.93 -20.23
C GLU A 274 2.13 -10.03 -21.29
N GLY A 275 1.28 -11.03 -20.98
CA GLY A 275 0.97 -12.14 -21.89
C GLY A 275 2.09 -13.17 -22.06
N ARG A 276 3.13 -13.14 -21.22
CA ARG A 276 4.27 -14.09 -21.28
C ARG A 276 4.61 -14.64 -19.91
N VAL A 277 5.21 -15.82 -19.87
CA VAL A 277 5.68 -16.49 -18.65
C VAL A 277 7.13 -16.12 -18.34
#